data_AF-A0A7Y5U0P6-F1
#
_entry.id   AF-A0A7Y5U0P6-F1
#
_cell.length_a   1.000
_cell.length_b   1.000
_cell.length_c   1.000
_cell.angle_alpha   90.00
_cell.angle_beta   90.00
_cell.angle_gamma   90.00
#
_symmetry.space_group_name_H-M   'P 1'
#
loop_
_entity.id
_entity.type
_entity.pdbx_description
1 polymer ?
#
loop_
_entity_poly.entity_id
_entity_poly.type
_entity_poly.pdbx_seq_one_letter_code
_entity_poly.pdbx_strand_id
1 'polypeptide(L)'
;MRPDPRGAVEQRDGRDARRRARVAFRENLGWPDGGIAETPATIRSAVDLIRRHQPRTVAIPYWDDRHPDHAAASQVLRRAAFTAALRRYETDLEAWRPDWVCYYFINDGAAPSFVVDVSDHYQKKRDALACYRSQFTPAAGSVPTRLTAATFQQLIE
;
A
#
# COMPACT_ATOMS: atom_id res chain seq x y z
N MET A 1 15.32 -19.19 -7.54
CA MET A 1 15.44 -17.72 -7.61
C MET A 1 16.19 -17.27 -6.37
N ARG A 2 17.39 -16.69 -6.50
CA ARG A 2 18.11 -16.14 -5.33
C ARG A 2 17.30 -14.94 -4.81
N PRO A 3 17.11 -14.77 -3.49
CA PRO A 3 16.40 -13.61 -2.97
C PRO A 3 17.17 -12.34 -3.37
N ASP A 4 16.45 -11.38 -3.95
CA ASP A 4 17.01 -10.05 -4.24
C ASP A 4 17.43 -9.41 -2.90
N PRO A 5 18.72 -9.09 -2.71
CA PRO A 5 19.19 -8.45 -1.48
C PRO A 5 18.49 -7.11 -1.19
N ARG A 6 17.99 -6.38 -2.21
CA ARG A 6 17.20 -5.17 -1.99
C ARG A 6 15.83 -5.48 -1.40
N GLY A 7 15.11 -6.45 -1.97
CA GLY A 7 13.83 -6.91 -1.43
C GLY A 7 13.92 -7.37 0.03
N ALA A 8 15.02 -8.02 0.43
CA ALA A 8 15.21 -8.43 1.82
C ALA A 8 15.34 -7.23 2.79
N VAL A 9 16.03 -6.16 2.37
CA VAL A 9 16.18 -4.92 3.13
C VAL A 9 14.85 -4.17 3.20
N GLU A 10 14.13 -4.05 2.09
CA GLU A 10 12.81 -3.39 2.06
C GLU A 10 11.79 -4.07 2.96
N GLN A 11 11.81 -5.41 3.03
CA GLN A 11 10.96 -6.15 3.94
C GLN A 11 11.32 -5.91 5.41
N ARG A 12 12.59 -5.66 5.72
CA ARG A 12 13.02 -5.28 7.07
C ARG A 12 12.54 -3.87 7.41
N ASP A 13 12.78 -2.91 6.53
CA ASP A 13 12.35 -1.52 6.69
C ASP A 13 10.83 -1.45 6.91
N GLY A 14 10.05 -2.21 6.14
CA GLY A 14 8.60 -2.31 6.32
C GLY A 14 8.15 -2.91 7.67
N ARG A 15 8.93 -3.83 8.25
CA ARG A 15 8.66 -4.35 9.62
C ARG A 15 8.96 -3.31 10.70
N ASP A 16 10.01 -2.51 10.51
CA ASP A 16 10.36 -1.41 11.41
C ASP A 16 9.30 -0.29 11.35
N ALA A 17 8.85 0.07 10.15
CA ALA A 17 7.76 1.02 9.95
C ALA A 17 6.46 0.56 10.62
N ARG A 18 6.08 -0.72 10.48
CA ARG A 18 4.92 -1.31 11.18
C ARG A 18 5.01 -1.12 12.70
N ARG A 19 6.19 -1.39 13.29
CA ARG A 19 6.42 -1.22 14.74
C ARG A 19 6.25 0.23 15.17
N ARG A 20 6.84 1.18 14.44
CA ARG A 20 6.67 2.62 14.70
C ARG A 20 5.21 3.06 14.58
N ALA A 21 4.55 2.60 13.52
CA ALA A 21 3.15 2.91 13.26
C ALA A 21 2.16 2.16 14.18
N ARG A 22 2.63 1.22 15.04
CA ARG A 22 1.80 0.37 15.91
C ARG A 22 0.68 -0.36 15.15
N VAL A 23 0.98 -0.85 13.95
CA VAL A 23 0.02 -1.58 13.12
C VAL A 23 -0.06 -3.05 13.57
N ALA A 24 -1.28 -3.56 13.74
CA ALA A 24 -1.53 -4.90 14.29
C ALA A 24 -0.87 -6.03 13.47
N PHE A 25 -0.86 -5.93 12.14
CA PHE A 25 -0.21 -6.90 11.26
C PHE A 25 0.26 -6.24 9.95
N ARG A 26 1.11 -6.94 9.18
CA ARG A 26 1.55 -6.54 7.84
C ARG A 26 1.71 -7.79 7.00
N GLU A 27 1.06 -7.81 5.84
CA GLU A 27 1.18 -8.88 4.85
C GLU A 27 1.61 -8.30 3.51
N ASN A 28 2.29 -9.11 2.70
CA ASN A 28 2.70 -8.77 1.34
C ASN A 28 2.18 -9.89 0.42
N LEU A 29 1.34 -9.52 -0.56
CA LEU A 29 0.71 -10.47 -1.48
C LEU A 29 1.66 -10.99 -2.57
N GLY A 30 2.89 -10.48 -2.63
CA GLY A 30 3.92 -10.95 -3.55
C GLY A 30 3.63 -10.66 -5.02
N TRP A 31 2.78 -9.66 -5.30
CA TRP A 31 2.54 -9.21 -6.67
C TRP A 31 3.84 -8.67 -7.29
N PRO A 32 4.05 -8.86 -8.60
CA PRO A 32 5.26 -8.40 -9.27
C PRO A 32 5.32 -6.87 -9.30
N ASP A 33 6.44 -6.32 -8.84
CA ASP A 33 6.76 -4.89 -8.93
C ASP A 33 6.86 -4.46 -10.40
N GLY A 34 6.20 -3.36 -10.76
CA GLY A 34 6.04 -2.88 -12.13
C GLY A 34 5.09 -3.73 -13.01
N GLY A 35 4.46 -4.75 -12.43
CA GLY A 35 3.71 -5.78 -13.16
C GLY A 35 2.32 -6.09 -12.59
N ILE A 36 1.79 -5.24 -11.72
CA ILE A 36 0.45 -5.44 -11.15
C ILE A 36 -0.58 -5.37 -12.28
N ALA A 37 -1.36 -6.44 -12.43
CA ALA A 37 -2.40 -6.54 -13.45
C ALA A 37 -3.68 -7.15 -12.87
N GLU A 38 -4.82 -6.80 -13.45
CA GLU A 38 -6.10 -7.43 -13.14
C GLU A 38 -6.16 -8.84 -13.76
N THR A 39 -5.84 -9.84 -12.94
CA THR A 39 -5.87 -11.25 -13.31
C THR A 39 -6.73 -12.01 -12.30
N PRO A 40 -7.25 -13.20 -12.64
CA PRO A 40 -7.97 -14.02 -11.67
C PRO A 40 -7.15 -14.31 -10.40
N ALA A 41 -5.84 -14.52 -10.54
CA ALA A 41 -4.95 -14.80 -9.41
C ALA A 41 -4.75 -13.59 -8.49
N THR A 42 -4.49 -12.39 -9.05
CA THR A 42 -4.31 -11.18 -8.25
C THR A 42 -5.61 -10.80 -7.54
N ILE A 43 -6.76 -10.88 -8.22
CA ILE A 43 -8.08 -10.66 -7.62
C ILE A 43 -8.37 -11.67 -6.52
N ARG A 44 -8.13 -12.97 -6.76
CA ARG A 44 -8.33 -14.02 -5.75
C ARG A 44 -7.52 -13.76 -4.49
N SER A 45 -6.23 -13.43 -4.64
CA SER A 45 -5.34 -13.15 -3.50
C SER A 45 -5.80 -11.94 -2.67
N ALA A 46 -6.32 -10.89 -3.31
CA ALA A 46 -6.87 -9.73 -2.62
C ALA A 46 -8.24 -10.03 -1.97
N VAL A 47 -9.10 -10.81 -2.62
CA VAL A 47 -10.38 -11.25 -2.03
C VAL A 47 -10.14 -12.06 -0.76
N ASP A 48 -9.19 -12.99 -0.80
CA ASP A 48 -8.84 -13.80 0.37
C ASP A 48 -8.31 -12.97 1.51
N LEU A 49 -7.48 -11.96 1.22
CA LEU A 49 -6.98 -11.03 2.23
C LEU A 49 -8.15 -10.29 2.92
N ILE A 50 -9.10 -9.77 2.14
CA ILE A 50 -10.27 -9.06 2.66
C ILE A 50 -11.17 -10.00 3.49
N ARG A 51 -11.46 -11.21 3.00
CA ARG A 51 -12.32 -12.17 3.72
C ARG A 51 -11.68 -12.70 5.00
N ARG A 52 -10.35 -12.86 5.01
CA ARG A 52 -9.60 -13.34 6.17
C ARG A 52 -9.58 -12.30 7.30
N HIS A 53 -9.37 -11.03 6.95
CA HIS A 53 -9.20 -9.95 7.93
C HIS A 53 -10.48 -9.19 8.25
N GLN A 54 -11.52 -9.38 7.44
CA GLN A 54 -12.83 -8.76 7.62
C GLN A 54 -12.74 -7.25 7.96
N PRO A 55 -12.02 -6.44 7.15
CA PRO A 55 -11.85 -5.03 7.46
C PRO A 55 -13.15 -4.27 7.25
N ARG A 56 -13.52 -3.42 8.22
CA ARG A 56 -14.64 -2.48 8.06
C ARG A 56 -14.35 -1.39 7.04
N THR A 57 -13.08 -0.98 6.93
CA THR A 57 -12.64 0.04 5.98
C THR A 57 -11.42 -0.44 5.23
N VAL A 58 -11.40 -0.26 3.92
CA VAL A 58 -10.24 -0.52 3.06
C VAL A 58 -9.75 0.79 2.49
N ALA A 59 -8.48 1.14 2.75
CA ALA A 59 -7.82 2.29 2.16
C ALA A 59 -6.91 1.82 1.01
N ILE A 60 -7.05 2.38 -0.18
CA ILE A 60 -6.31 1.98 -1.40
C ILE A 60 -5.72 3.20 -2.13
N PRO A 61 -4.68 3.05 -2.97
CA PRO A 61 -4.15 4.17 -3.73
C PRO A 61 -5.21 4.83 -4.61
N TYR A 62 -5.21 6.16 -4.72
CA TYR A 62 -6.01 6.87 -5.71
C TYR A 62 -5.56 6.48 -7.12
N TRP A 63 -6.51 6.28 -8.04
CA TRP A 63 -6.25 5.71 -9.37
C TRP A 63 -5.54 6.68 -10.31
N ASP A 64 -5.66 7.99 -10.08
CA ASP A 64 -4.98 9.02 -10.85
C ASP A 64 -3.68 9.39 -10.13
N ASP A 65 -2.65 8.63 -10.46
CA ASP A 65 -1.30 8.78 -9.92
C ASP A 65 -0.31 8.45 -11.03
N ARG A 66 0.78 9.22 -11.12
CA ARG A 66 1.80 9.00 -12.16
C ARG A 66 2.44 7.60 -12.14
N HIS A 67 2.41 6.90 -11.01
CA HIS A 67 3.01 5.58 -10.91
C HIS A 67 2.00 4.51 -11.36
N PRO A 68 2.26 3.76 -12.43
CA PRO A 68 1.28 2.83 -13.00
C PRO A 68 0.81 1.75 -12.00
N ASP A 69 1.71 1.26 -11.15
CA ASP A 69 1.34 0.29 -10.11
C ASP A 69 0.33 0.82 -9.08
N HIS A 70 0.30 2.13 -8.79
CA HIS A 70 -0.69 2.69 -7.89
C HIS A 70 -2.09 2.59 -8.52
N ALA A 71 -2.23 2.97 -9.78
CA ALA A 71 -3.46 2.85 -10.54
C ALA A 71 -3.91 1.38 -10.68
N ALA A 72 -2.97 0.49 -11.03
CA ALA A 72 -3.25 -0.94 -11.19
C ALA A 72 -3.67 -1.60 -9.86
N ALA A 73 -2.97 -1.31 -8.76
CA ALA A 73 -3.34 -1.78 -7.43
C ALA A 73 -4.73 -1.27 -7.02
N SER A 74 -5.03 0.01 -7.30
CA SER A 74 -6.34 0.60 -7.06
C SER A 74 -7.46 -0.17 -7.76
N GLN A 75 -7.25 -0.49 -9.04
CA GLN A 75 -8.21 -1.26 -9.84
C GLN A 75 -8.45 -2.66 -9.26
N VAL A 76 -7.37 -3.41 -8.99
CA VAL A 76 -7.44 -4.77 -8.44
C VAL A 76 -8.13 -4.77 -7.08
N LEU A 77 -7.74 -3.88 -6.16
CA LEU A 77 -8.27 -3.86 -4.80
C LEU A 77 -9.72 -3.39 -4.74
N ARG A 78 -10.12 -2.41 -5.57
CA ARG A 78 -11.53 -2.01 -5.70
C ARG A 78 -12.40 -3.18 -6.18
N ARG A 79 -11.93 -3.91 -7.19
CA ARG A 79 -12.63 -5.10 -7.71
C ARG A 79 -12.68 -6.20 -6.65
N ALA A 80 -11.59 -6.44 -5.92
CA ALA A 80 -11.56 -7.42 -4.85
C ALA A 80 -12.52 -7.07 -3.70
N ALA A 81 -12.61 -5.80 -3.29
CA ALA A 81 -13.54 -5.36 -2.25
C ALA A 81 -15.01 -5.61 -2.64
N PHE A 82 -15.36 -5.40 -3.90
CA PHE A 82 -16.68 -5.77 -4.43
C PHE A 82 -16.88 -7.29 -4.43
N THR A 83 -15.93 -8.03 -4.97
CA THR A 83 -16.00 -9.50 -5.11
C THR A 83 -16.04 -10.22 -3.76
N ALA A 84 -15.35 -9.70 -2.74
CA ALA A 84 -15.31 -10.28 -1.40
C ALA A 84 -16.71 -10.41 -0.78
N ALA A 85 -17.65 -9.52 -1.12
CA ALA A 85 -19.03 -9.55 -0.65
C ALA A 85 -19.91 -10.61 -1.35
N LEU A 86 -19.45 -11.18 -2.47
CA LEU A 86 -20.25 -12.12 -3.26
C LEU A 86 -20.20 -13.52 -2.65
N ARG A 87 -21.30 -13.98 -2.04
CA ARG A 87 -21.42 -15.33 -1.46
C ARG A 87 -21.14 -16.47 -2.46
N ARG A 88 -21.34 -16.22 -3.75
CA ARG A 88 -21.10 -17.21 -4.82
C ARG A 88 -19.65 -17.23 -5.33
N TYR A 89 -18.78 -16.33 -4.85
CA TYR A 89 -17.37 -16.39 -5.20
C TYR A 89 -16.69 -17.46 -4.34
N GLU A 90 -16.26 -18.55 -4.98
CA GLU A 90 -15.80 -19.78 -4.32
C GLU A 90 -14.43 -19.61 -3.66
N THR A 91 -14.42 -19.66 -2.32
CA THR A 91 -13.23 -19.66 -1.45
C THR A 91 -13.59 -20.38 -0.15
N ASP A 92 -12.59 -20.83 0.62
CA ASP A 92 -12.81 -21.42 1.96
C ASP A 92 -13.14 -20.38 3.06
N LEU A 93 -13.25 -19.10 2.70
CA LEU A 93 -13.48 -17.98 3.62
C LEU A 93 -14.88 -17.40 3.45
N GLU A 94 -15.46 -16.96 4.57
CA GLU A 94 -16.78 -16.34 4.59
C GLU A 94 -16.83 -15.03 3.79
N ALA A 95 -17.97 -14.76 3.14
CA ALA A 95 -18.14 -13.53 2.40
C ALA A 95 -18.07 -12.32 3.34
N TRP A 96 -17.37 -11.27 2.91
CA TRP A 96 -17.18 -10.06 3.71
C TRP A 96 -17.36 -8.82 2.86
N ARG A 97 -18.15 -7.86 3.37
CA ARG A 97 -18.37 -6.57 2.74
C ARG A 97 -17.78 -5.46 3.64
N PRO A 98 -16.71 -4.78 3.20
CA PRO A 98 -16.28 -3.56 3.87
C PRO A 98 -17.39 -2.50 3.86
N ASP A 99 -17.51 -1.74 4.94
CA ASP A 99 -18.41 -0.59 5.06
C ASP A 99 -17.95 0.55 4.14
N TRP A 100 -16.62 0.74 4.05
CA TRP A 100 -16.00 1.84 3.30
C TRP A 100 -14.81 1.36 2.46
N VAL A 101 -14.73 1.88 1.23
CA VAL A 101 -13.53 1.85 0.41
C VAL A 101 -13.10 3.29 0.18
N CYS A 102 -11.95 3.66 0.72
CA CYS A 102 -11.40 5.01 0.69
C CYS A 102 -10.13 5.06 -0.15
N TYR A 103 -9.91 6.18 -0.82
CA TYR A 103 -8.72 6.39 -1.64
C TYR A 103 -7.76 7.36 -0.95
N TYR A 104 -6.46 7.04 -0.96
CA TYR A 104 -5.42 7.93 -0.45
C TYR A 104 -4.44 8.32 -1.55
N PHE A 105 -3.91 9.54 -1.44
CA PHE A 105 -2.92 10.08 -2.38
C PHE A 105 -1.50 9.62 -2.02
N ILE A 106 -0.67 9.40 -3.04
CA ILE A 106 0.75 9.04 -2.87
C ILE A 106 1.65 10.08 -3.54
N ASN A 107 1.58 10.22 -4.87
CA ASN A 107 2.40 11.20 -5.59
C ASN A 107 1.66 12.51 -5.84
N ASP A 108 0.45 12.40 -6.37
CA ASP A 108 -0.33 13.53 -6.86
C ASP A 108 -1.63 13.65 -6.04
N GLY A 109 -2.16 14.87 -5.92
CA GLY A 109 -3.37 15.16 -5.15
C GLY A 109 -4.51 15.64 -6.04
N ALA A 110 -5.74 15.34 -5.62
CA ALA A 110 -6.96 15.90 -6.18
C ALA A 110 -7.80 16.52 -5.04
N ALA A 111 -8.89 17.22 -5.38
CA ALA A 111 -9.83 17.71 -4.38
C ALA A 111 -10.40 16.53 -3.57
N PRO A 112 -10.15 16.43 -2.25
CA PRO A 112 -10.59 15.30 -1.47
C PRO A 112 -12.09 15.40 -1.16
N SER A 113 -12.78 14.26 -1.11
CA SER A 113 -14.19 14.21 -0.67
C SER A 113 -14.34 14.42 0.84
N PHE A 114 -13.30 14.10 1.61
CA PHE A 114 -13.19 14.35 3.04
C PHE A 114 -11.72 14.34 3.47
N VAL A 115 -11.44 14.90 4.63
CA VAL A 115 -10.11 14.86 5.26
C VAL A 115 -10.22 14.30 6.67
N VAL A 116 -9.13 13.70 7.15
CA VAL A 116 -9.00 13.23 8.54
C VAL A 116 -7.88 14.05 9.17
N ASP A 117 -8.17 14.68 10.31
CA ASP A 117 -7.15 15.37 11.09
C ASP A 117 -6.18 14.34 11.67
N VAL A 118 -4.90 14.48 11.30
CA VAL A 118 -3.80 13.61 11.73
C VAL A 118 -2.71 14.40 12.47
N SER A 119 -3.02 15.61 12.94
CA SER A 119 -2.05 16.51 13.59
C SER A 119 -1.29 15.82 14.73
N ASP A 120 -2.02 15.18 15.65
CA ASP A 120 -1.44 14.44 16.79
C ASP A 120 -0.64 13.18 16.38
N HIS A 121 -0.80 12.74 15.14
CA HIS A 121 -0.20 11.52 14.61
C HIS A 121 0.93 11.81 13.61
N TYR A 122 1.19 13.08 13.31
CA TYR A 122 2.11 13.46 12.22
C TYR A 122 3.54 13.01 12.51
N GLN A 123 4.00 13.16 13.76
CA GLN A 123 5.34 12.66 14.13
C GLN A 123 5.46 11.14 13.95
N LYS A 124 4.39 10.38 14.23
CA LYS A 124 4.37 8.93 14.05
C LYS A 124 4.42 8.55 12.56
N LYS A 125 3.78 9.33 11.68
CA LYS A 125 3.91 9.19 10.22
C LYS A 125 5.37 9.41 9.78
N ARG A 126 6.01 10.47 10.25
CA ARG A 126 7.42 10.79 9.95
C ARG A 126 8.37 9.68 10.40
N ASP A 127 8.21 9.19 11.62
CA ASP A 127 8.98 8.08 12.17
C ASP A 127 8.84 6.79 11.36
N ALA A 128 7.63 6.48 10.89
CA ALA A 128 7.37 5.31 10.07
C ALA A 128 8.02 5.45 8.68
N LEU A 129 7.95 6.64 8.06
CA LEU A 129 8.61 6.91 6.78
C LEU A 129 10.13 6.82 6.90
N ALA A 130 10.72 7.35 7.97
CA ALA A 130 12.16 7.30 8.22
C ALA A 130 12.73 5.87 8.38
N CYS A 131 11.87 4.86 8.56
CA CYS A 131 12.30 3.46 8.58
C CYS A 131 12.68 2.92 7.18
N TYR A 132 12.18 3.50 6.09
CA TYR A 132 12.49 3.10 4.72
C TYR A 132 13.80 3.72 4.21
N ARG A 133 14.88 3.42 4.93
CA ARG A 133 16.21 3.98 4.64
C ARG A 133 16.68 3.62 3.23
N SER A 134 16.36 2.41 2.77
CA SER A 134 16.72 1.98 1.41
C SER A 134 16.03 2.76 0.30
N GLN A 135 14.93 3.45 0.61
CA GLN A 135 14.14 4.24 -0.34
C GLN A 135 14.50 5.73 -0.31
N PHE A 136 14.77 6.27 0.89
CA PHE A 136 14.97 7.71 1.11
C PHE A 136 16.44 8.13 1.19
N THR A 137 17.37 7.19 1.36
CA THR A 137 18.80 7.49 1.41
C THR A 137 19.44 7.11 0.08
N PRO A 138 20.06 8.06 -0.66
CA PRO A 138 20.82 7.73 -1.85
C PRO A 138 21.93 6.74 -1.49
N ALA A 139 22.03 5.64 -2.23
CA ALA A 139 23.21 4.79 -2.13
C ALA A 139 24.37 5.43 -2.89
N ALA A 140 25.60 5.20 -2.45
CA ALA A 140 26.77 5.70 -3.17
C ALA A 140 26.76 5.20 -4.63
N GLY A 141 26.75 6.13 -5.59
CA GLY A 141 26.69 5.83 -7.02
C GLY A 141 25.29 5.49 -7.57
N SER A 142 24.20 5.62 -6.80
CA SER A 142 22.85 5.40 -7.33
C SER A 142 22.30 6.60 -8.10
N VAL A 143 21.50 6.33 -9.13
CA VAL A 143 20.72 7.36 -9.83
C VAL A 143 19.72 7.98 -8.85
N PRO A 144 19.65 9.33 -8.74
CA PRO A 144 18.65 9.99 -7.91
C PRO A 144 17.23 9.59 -8.30
N THR A 145 16.43 9.22 -7.32
CA THR A 145 14.99 8.98 -7.46
C THR A 145 14.20 10.16 -6.88
N ARG A 146 12.89 10.26 -7.18
CA ARG A 146 12.02 11.26 -6.55
C ARG A 146 12.06 11.20 -5.02
N LEU A 147 12.15 10.01 -4.44
CA LEU A 147 12.17 9.81 -2.99
C LEU A 147 13.45 10.33 -2.34
N THR A 148 14.55 10.36 -3.10
CA THR A 148 15.83 10.94 -2.67
C THR A 148 15.99 12.42 -3.03
N ALA A 149 15.02 13.02 -3.74
CA ALA A 149 15.07 14.43 -4.10
C ALA A 149 14.71 15.32 -2.91
N ALA A 150 15.36 16.47 -2.78
CA ALA A 150 15.10 17.43 -1.69
C ALA A 150 13.64 17.91 -1.65
N THR A 151 12.98 17.99 -2.81
CA THR A 151 11.56 18.35 -2.92
C THR A 151 10.62 17.36 -2.22
N PHE A 152 11.01 16.09 -2.09
CA PHE A 152 10.19 15.10 -1.40
C PHE A 152 10.30 15.23 0.13
N GLN A 153 11.45 15.63 0.67
CA GLN A 153 11.60 15.87 2.10
C GLN A 153 10.71 17.02 2.58
N GLN A 154 10.57 18.08 1.77
CA GLN A 154 9.67 19.20 2.04
C GLN A 154 8.19 18.82 2.09
N LEU A 155 7.78 17.69 1.47
CA LEU A 155 6.40 17.20 1.54
C LEU A 155 6.08 16.44 2.84
N ILE A 156 7.10 16.10 3.63
CA ILE A 156 6.98 15.31 4.86
C ILE A 156 7.25 16.15 6.12
N GLU A 157 7.88 17.31 5.96
CA GLU A 157 8.04 18.33 7.01
C GLU A 157 6.77 19.14 7.22
#